data_AF-A0A9W9SWZ2-F1
#
_entry.id   AF-A0A9W9SWZ2-F1
#
_cell.length_a   1.000
_cell.length_b   1.000
_cell.length_c   1.000
_cell.angle_alpha   90.00
_cell.angle_beta   90.00
_cell.angle_gamma   90.00
#
_symmetry.space_group_name_H-M   'P 1'
#
loop_
_entity.id
_entity.type
_entity.pdbx_description
1 polymer ?
#
loop_
_entity_poly.entity_id
_entity_poly.type
_entity_poly.pdbx_seq_one_letter_code
_entity_poly.pdbx_strand_id
1 'polypeptide(L)' 'MCYKVVERYSVCKCIYFKHSIDPCSAYGQRGHAVQEKTVLVGYVCPRHSARGCSASPDAGRWPDSGYESSKSHR' A
#
# COMPACT_ATOMS: atom_id res chain seq x y z
N MET A 1 -22.77 15.14 5.81
CA MET A 1 -22.50 13.71 6.07
C MET A 1 -21.06 13.58 6.51
N CYS A 2 -20.81 13.00 7.69
CA CYS A 2 -19.45 12.82 8.18
C CYS A 2 -18.80 11.62 7.51
N TYR A 3 -17.52 11.75 7.21
CA TYR A 3 -16.75 10.68 6.59
C TYR A 3 -15.55 10.30 7.44
N LYS A 4 -15.20 9.01 7.39
CA LYS A 4 -13.95 8.50 7.94
C LYS A 4 -13.24 7.71 6.85
N VAL A 5 -12.09 8.20 6.41
CA VAL A 5 -11.29 7.51 5.41
C VAL A 5 -10.49 6.40 6.10
N VAL A 6 -10.56 5.20 5.56
CA VAL A 6 -9.76 4.05 6.00
C VAL A 6 -8.98 3.53 4.82
N GLU A 7 -7.66 3.58 4.93
CA GLU A 7 -6.76 3.09 3.91
C GLU A 7 -6.52 1.60 4.14
N ARG A 8 -6.68 0.80 3.08
CA ARG A 8 -6.50 -0.65 3.11
C ARG A 8 -5.64 -1.14 1.96
N TYR A 9 -5.05 -2.30 2.16
CA TYR A 9 -4.39 -3.04 1.09
C TYR A 9 -5.42 -3.72 0.19
N SER A 10 -5.19 -3.74 -1.12
CA SER A 10 -6.16 -4.19 -2.12
C SER A 10 -6.46 -5.68 -2.03
N VAL A 11 -5.46 -6.52 -1.73
CA VAL A 11 -5.62 -7.98 -1.65
C VAL A 11 -6.06 -8.40 -0.25
N CYS A 12 -5.22 -8.17 0.75
CA CYS A 12 -5.44 -8.70 2.09
C CYS A 12 -6.39 -7.87 2.96
N LYS A 13 -6.88 -6.72 2.45
CA LYS A 13 -7.77 -5.76 3.14
C LYS A 13 -7.30 -5.28 4.51
N CYS A 14 -6.04 -5.56 4.86
CA CYS A 14 -5.42 -5.06 6.08
C CYS A 14 -5.47 -3.54 6.10
N ILE A 15 -5.66 -2.99 7.29
CA ILE A 15 -5.68 -1.55 7.48
C ILE A 15 -4.25 -1.04 7.39
N TYR A 16 -4.02 -0.09 6.50
CA TYR A 16 -2.79 0.68 6.43
C TYR A 16 -2.86 1.84 7.41
N PHE A 17 -3.94 2.63 7.32
CA PHE A 17 -4.14 3.80 8.17
C PHE A 17 -5.63 4.09 8.39
N LYS A 18 -5.96 4.67 9.55
CA LYS A 18 -7.31 5.18 9.86
C LYS A 18 -7.21 6.68 10.07
N HIS A 19 -7.89 7.44 9.23
CA HIS A 19 -7.97 8.88 9.38
C HIS A 19 -8.98 9.27 10.46
N SER A 20 -8.82 10.49 10.97
CA SER A 20 -9.82 11.16 11.77
C SER A 20 -11.13 11.31 11.00
N ILE A 21 -12.22 11.49 11.73
CA ILE A 21 -13.52 11.79 11.11
C ILE A 21 -13.48 13.23 10.60
N ASP A 22 -13.91 13.43 9.35
CA ASP A 22 -14.24 14.75 8.80
C ASP A 22 -15.67 15.12 9.27
N PRO A 23 -15.80 16.06 10.22
CA PRO A 23 -17.07 16.41 10.81
C PRO A 23 -17.86 17.35 9.88
N CYS A 24 -19.13 17.02 9.65
CA CYS A 24 -20.08 17.97 9.08
C CYS A 24 -20.80 18.75 10.17
N SER A 25 -21.61 19.75 9.79
CA SER A 25 -22.36 20.61 10.73
C SER A 25 -23.29 19.86 11.70
N ALA A 26 -23.72 18.65 11.35
CA ALA A 26 -24.57 17.80 12.19
C ALA A 26 -23.77 16.77 13.02
N TYR A 27 -22.44 16.86 13.08
CA TYR A 27 -21.62 15.95 13.87
C TYR A 27 -22.04 15.95 15.35
N GLY A 28 -22.18 14.76 15.93
CA GLY A 28 -22.63 14.57 17.31
C GLY A 28 -24.15 14.64 17.54
N GLN A 29 -24.95 14.99 16.52
CA GLN A 29 -26.41 14.98 16.63
C GLN A 29 -26.98 13.56 16.71
N ARG A 30 -28.09 13.40 17.43
CA ARG A 30 -28.75 12.09 17.59
C ARG A 30 -29.25 11.59 16.24
N GLY A 31 -28.95 10.34 15.90
CA GLY A 31 -29.30 9.76 14.59
C GLY A 31 -28.34 10.12 13.46
N HIS A 32 -27.26 10.84 13.73
CA HIS A 32 -26.22 11.13 12.75
C HIS A 32 -25.25 9.95 12.57
N ALA A 33 -25.16 9.39 11.37
CA ALA A 33 -24.25 8.29 11.06
C ALA A 33 -22.98 8.79 10.35
N VAL A 34 -21.83 8.28 10.77
CA VAL A 34 -20.54 8.49 10.09
C VAL A 34 -20.36 7.41 9.04
N GLN A 35 -20.10 7.80 7.79
CA GLN A 35 -19.84 6.86 6.70
C GLN A 35 -18.33 6.55 6.60
N GLU A 36 -17.99 5.26 6.52
CA GLU A 36 -16.61 4.84 6.24
C GLU A 36 -16.37 4.81 4.73
N LYS A 37 -15.26 5.41 4.28
CA LYS A 37 -14.80 5.35 2.88
C LYS A 37 -13.48 4.61 2.83
N THR A 38 -13.41 3.54 2.06
CA THR A 38 -12.19 2.75 1.91
C THR A 38 -11.39 3.26 0.71
N VAL A 39 -10.11 3.53 0.92
CA VAL A 39 -9.15 3.84 -0.16
C VAL A 39 -8.14 2.70 -0.22
N LEU A 40 -7.83 2.21 -1.43
CA LEU A 40 -6.85 1.16 -1.65
C LEU A 40 -5.49 1.78 -1.96
N VAL A 41 -4.48 1.51 -1.13
CA VAL A 41 -3.18 2.22 -1.17
C VAL A 41 -1.98 1.34 -1.54
N GLY A 42 -2.17 0.02 -1.64
CA GLY A 42 -1.09 -0.91 -1.97
C GLY A 42 -1.59 -2.33 -2.16
N TYR A 43 -0.73 -3.25 -2.60
CA TYR A 43 -1.10 -4.62 -2.95
C TYR A 43 -1.36 -5.51 -1.71
N VAL A 44 -0.32 -5.75 -0.90
CA VAL A 44 -0.36 -6.57 0.32
C VAL A 44 0.39 -5.87 1.46
N CYS A 45 -0.02 -6.08 2.72
CA CYS A 45 0.65 -5.48 3.88
C CYS A 45 1.97 -6.20 4.21
N PRO A 46 2.88 -5.63 5.02
CA PRO A 46 4.17 -6.25 5.33
C PRO A 46 4.08 -7.66 5.94
N ARG A 47 2.97 -8.00 6.60
CA ARG A 47 2.70 -9.34 7.14
C ARG A 47 2.28 -10.36 6.07
N HIS A 48 1.64 -9.89 5.00
CA HIS A 48 1.15 -10.72 3.89
C HIS A 48 2.00 -10.57 2.62
N SER A 49 2.91 -9.60 2.58
CA SER A 49 4.05 -9.59 1.69
C SER A 49 4.90 -10.75 2.15
N ALA A 50 4.72 -11.91 1.53
CA ALA A 50 5.50 -13.09 1.82
C ALA A 50 6.96 -12.67 1.96
N ARG A 51 7.62 -13.14 3.03
CA ARG A 51 9.08 -13.14 3.14
C ARG A 51 9.63 -14.01 2.01
N GLY A 52 9.61 -13.49 0.78
CA GLY A 52 10.43 -14.01 -0.30
C GLY A 52 11.86 -13.83 0.16
N CYS A 53 12.49 -14.94 0.54
CA CYS A 53 13.80 -15.03 1.15
C CYS A 53 13.84 -14.63 2.64
N SER A 54 13.56 -15.60 3.51
CA SER A 54 14.55 -15.92 4.55
C SER A 54 15.93 -15.85 3.86
N ALA A 55 16.73 -14.85 4.20
CA ALA A 55 18.08 -14.72 3.70
C ALA A 55 18.87 -15.99 4.09
N SER A 56 18.88 -16.99 3.21
CA SER A 56 20.11 -17.73 2.99
C SER A 56 21.11 -16.70 2.43
N PRO A 57 22.35 -16.63 2.93
CA PRO A 57 23.32 -15.61 2.54
C PRO A 57 23.83 -15.71 1.09
N ASP A 58 23.11 -16.39 0.18
CA ASP A 58 23.49 -16.64 -1.21
C ASP A 58 22.35 -16.29 -2.19
N ALA A 59 21.88 -15.05 -2.18
CA ALA A 59 20.92 -14.57 -3.19
C ALA A 59 21.29 -13.17 -3.71
N GLY A 60 22.58 -12.84 -3.70
CA GLY A 60 23.13 -11.54 -4.06
C GLY A 60 23.99 -11.53 -5.33
N ARG A 61 23.65 -12.32 -6.36
CA ARG A 61 24.32 -12.23 -7.67
C ARG A 61 23.32 -12.14 -8.81
N TRP A 62 22.69 -10.98 -8.92
CA TRP A 62 22.12 -10.50 -10.17
C TRP A 62 23.04 -9.38 -10.67
N PRO A 63 23.89 -9.62 -11.69
CA PRO A 63 24.59 -8.55 -12.38
C PRO A 63 23.56 -7.77 -13.21
N ASP A 64 23.56 -6.46 -12.95
CA ASP A 64 22.80 -5.43 -13.63
C ASP A 64 23.01 -5.47 -15.16
N SER A 65 21.92 -5.18 -15.88
CA SER A 65 21.83 -5.17 -17.33
C SER A 65 22.79 -4.16 -17.95
N GLY A 66 23.96 -4.63 -18.40
CA GLY A 66 24.88 -3.86 -19.24
C GLY A 66 24.35 -3.74 -20.65
N TYR A 67 23.78 -2.59 -20.99
CA TYR A 67 23.55 -2.15 -22.36
C TYR A 67 24.91 -2.02 -23.07
N GLU A 68 25.21 -2.89 -24.04
CA GLU A 68 26.40 -2.74 -24.89
C GLU A 68 25.96 -2.20 -26.24
N SER A 69 25.97 -0.87 -26.38
CA SER A 69 25.85 -0.19 -27.68
C SER A 69 27.24 0.28 -28.15
N SER A 70 27.57 -0.13 -29.38
CA SER A 70 28.59 0.45 -30.30
C SER A 70 30.03 -0.08 -30.20
N LYS A 71 30.44 -0.92 -31.16
CA LYS A 71 31.39 -0.56 -32.24
C LYS A 71 31.69 -1.75 -33.16
N SER A 72 31.23 -1.65 -34.40
CA SER A 72 31.76 -2.39 -35.56
C SER A 72 33.01 -1.66 -36.05
N HIS A 73 34.16 -2.35 -36.07
CA HIS A 73 35.41 -2.07 -36.81
C HIS A 73 36.38 -3.19 -36.35
N ARG A 74 37.03 -4.01 -37.17
CA ARG A 74 37.55 -3.86 -38.53
C ARG A 74 37.77 -5.24 -39.13
#